data_AF-A0A1T5LIJ6-F1
#
_entry.id   AF-A0A1T5LIJ6-F1
#
_cell.length_a   1.000
_cell.length_b   1.000
_cell.length_c   1.000
_cell.angle_alpha   90.00
_cell.angle_beta   90.00
_cell.angle_gamma   90.00
#
_symmetry.space_group_name_H-M   'P 1'
#
loop_
_entity.id
_entity.type
_entity.pdbx_description
1 polymer ?
#
loop_
_entity_poly.entity_id
_entity_poly.type
_entity_poly.pdbx_seq_one_letter_code
_entity_poly.pdbx_strand_id
1 'polypeptide(L)'
;MSRPAGGRRRVADAVGVRRGPAAVLLVMLLALVGALVSAYLGHRLAGWPAEPGFRLGREWGYGEVLFAVQVAWAAGLLGWVAVRLRWPVMAAWALGFVVVLVDDRLMLHERAGAWLARSPAPVAGPAIGELVWLAGLALVLGAVLLAAHLRSSPAARAASIVLLLLTVALAGFGVLVDQLHVVVEGRAPHTYLVTAVEEGGELAVLSVIVAYLFAVACDGHRPGHDMAGTRAVAPSGMRQPLPASLTRHPSGPRVR
;
A
#
# COMPACT_ATOMS: atom_id res chain seq x y z
N MET A 1 13.90 31.93 10.03
CA MET A 1 13.38 31.07 8.95
C MET A 1 13.10 29.68 9.52
N SER A 2 11.84 29.37 9.80
CA SER A 2 11.39 28.09 10.36
C SER A 2 11.20 27.05 9.24
N ARG A 3 11.97 25.96 9.27
CA ARG A 3 11.85 24.85 8.31
C ARG A 3 10.43 24.24 8.34
N PRO A 4 9.84 23.88 7.18
CA PRO A 4 8.52 23.27 7.13
C PRO A 4 8.58 21.83 7.68
N ALA A 5 8.37 21.66 8.99
CA ALA A 5 8.18 20.37 9.65
C ALA A 5 6.89 19.62 9.21
N GLY A 6 6.23 20.08 8.14
CA GLY A 6 4.92 19.61 7.70
C GLY A 6 4.92 18.37 6.81
N GLY A 7 6.02 18.05 6.13
CA GLY A 7 6.06 16.95 5.14
C GLY A 7 5.82 15.57 5.76
N ARG A 8 6.58 15.20 6.80
CA ARG A 8 6.47 13.89 7.47
C ARG A 8 5.11 13.67 8.13
N ARG A 9 4.50 14.73 8.66
CA ARG A 9 3.16 14.67 9.25
C ARG A 9 2.10 14.30 8.21
N ARG A 10 2.19 14.88 7.01
CA ARG A 10 1.24 14.62 5.91
C ARG A 10 1.25 13.16 5.43
N VAL A 11 2.43 12.52 5.36
CA VAL A 11 2.53 11.12 4.91
C VAL A 11 1.92 10.17 5.95
N ALA A 12 2.29 10.31 7.22
CA ALA A 12 1.75 9.46 8.28
C ALA A 12 0.23 9.64 8.43
N ASP A 13 -0.29 10.86 8.23
CA ASP A 13 -1.72 11.16 8.21
C ASP A 13 -2.41 10.53 6.99
N ALA A 14 -1.80 10.60 5.81
CA ALA A 14 -2.37 9.98 4.60
C ALA A 14 -2.50 8.45 4.73
N VAL A 15 -1.52 7.81 5.37
CA VAL A 15 -1.45 6.35 5.57
C VAL A 15 -2.22 5.90 6.83
N GLY A 16 -2.63 6.81 7.72
CA GLY A 16 -3.40 6.48 8.92
C GLY A 16 -2.60 5.77 10.02
N VAL A 17 -1.27 5.80 9.96
CA VAL A 17 -0.36 5.07 10.87
C VAL A 17 0.23 5.95 11.97
N ARG A 18 -0.48 7.01 12.35
CA ARG A 18 0.02 7.97 13.34
C ARG A 18 0.12 7.39 14.74
N ARG A 19 -0.95 6.74 15.19
CA ARG A 19 -1.15 6.13 16.52
C ARG A 19 -2.22 5.07 16.40
N GLY A 20 -2.23 4.10 17.30
CA GLY A 20 -3.23 3.04 17.34
C GLY A 20 -2.75 1.71 16.75
N PRO A 21 -3.66 0.73 16.59
CA PRO A 21 -3.31 -0.64 16.21
C PRO A 21 -2.59 -0.73 14.85
N ALA A 22 -3.01 0.04 13.83
CA ALA A 22 -2.32 0.06 12.54
C ALA A 22 -0.84 0.49 12.62
N ALA A 23 -0.52 1.45 13.49
CA ALA A 23 0.86 1.90 13.69
C ALA A 23 1.71 0.82 14.36
N VAL A 24 1.15 0.11 15.35
CA VAL A 24 1.82 -1.03 16.01
C VAL A 24 2.06 -2.15 15.00
N LEU A 25 1.06 -2.49 14.19
CA LEU A 25 1.18 -3.48 13.12
C LEU A 25 2.30 -3.10 12.15
N LEU A 26 2.36 -1.84 11.68
CA LEU A 26 3.42 -1.38 10.80
C LEU A 26 4.81 -1.56 11.41
N VAL A 27 4.99 -1.17 12.68
CA VAL A 27 6.28 -1.31 13.38
C VAL A 27 6.67 -2.78 13.49
N MET A 28 5.73 -3.67 13.83
CA MET A 28 5.99 -5.11 13.91
C MET A 28 6.39 -5.69 12.56
N LEU A 29 5.68 -5.35 11.48
CA LEU A 29 6.00 -5.83 10.13
C LEU A 29 7.36 -5.29 9.66
N LEU A 30 7.65 -4.01 9.85
CA LEU A 30 8.95 -3.43 9.47
C LEU A 30 10.11 -4.00 10.31
N ALA A 31 9.88 -4.31 11.59
CA ALA A 31 10.88 -4.99 12.42
C ALA A 31 11.17 -6.39 11.89
N LEU A 32 10.14 -7.14 11.45
CA LEU A 32 10.31 -8.44 10.82
C LEU A 32 11.08 -8.34 9.50
N VAL A 33 10.75 -7.37 8.63
CA VAL A 33 11.50 -7.11 7.39
C VAL A 33 12.95 -6.77 7.70
N GLY A 34 13.19 -5.88 8.67
CA GLY A 34 14.54 -5.52 9.10
C GLY A 34 15.33 -6.71 9.63
N ALA A 35 14.70 -7.64 10.36
CA ALA A 35 15.32 -8.87 10.82
C ALA A 35 15.69 -9.80 9.65
N LEU A 36 14.81 -9.98 8.67
CA LEU A 36 15.08 -10.79 7.47
C LEU A 36 16.22 -10.21 6.63
N VAL A 37 16.20 -8.90 6.36
CA VAL A 37 17.28 -8.21 5.63
C VAL A 37 18.60 -8.32 6.40
N SER A 38 18.59 -8.16 7.72
CA SER A 38 19.80 -8.29 8.55
C SER A 38 20.35 -9.71 8.52
N ALA A 39 19.48 -10.72 8.62
CA ALA A 39 19.87 -12.12 8.53
C ALA A 39 20.44 -12.46 7.14
N TYR A 40 19.83 -11.95 6.07
CA TYR A 40 20.35 -12.08 4.72
C TYR A 40 21.75 -11.48 4.58
N LEU A 41 21.95 -10.24 5.03
CA LEU A 41 23.26 -9.58 4.98
C LEU A 41 24.29 -10.32 5.85
N GLY A 42 23.90 -10.80 7.03
CA GLY A 42 24.73 -11.67 7.87
C GLY A 42 25.16 -12.94 7.14
N HIS A 43 24.23 -13.61 6.45
CA HIS A 43 24.52 -14.81 5.66
C HIS A 43 25.53 -14.50 4.55
N ARG A 44 25.37 -13.36 3.87
CA ARG A 44 26.27 -12.95 2.77
C ARG A 44 27.65 -12.50 3.24
N LEU A 45 27.76 -11.87 4.41
CA LEU A 45 29.01 -11.30 4.92
C LEU A 45 29.81 -12.26 5.81
N ALA A 46 29.11 -13.06 6.62
CA ALA A 46 29.70 -13.90 7.66
C ALA A 46 29.32 -15.38 7.54
N GLY A 47 28.48 -15.75 6.57
CA GLY A 47 27.99 -17.13 6.42
C GLY A 47 26.93 -17.54 7.45
N TRP A 48 26.42 -16.61 8.27
CA TRP A 48 25.46 -16.88 9.33
C TRP A 48 24.25 -15.94 9.30
N PRO A 49 23.01 -16.43 9.43
CA PRO A 49 22.62 -17.85 9.61
C PRO A 49 22.92 -18.69 8.37
N ALA A 50 23.34 -19.94 8.56
CA ALA A 50 23.71 -20.84 7.45
C ALA A 50 22.49 -21.39 6.70
N GLU A 51 21.31 -21.34 7.34
CA GLU A 51 20.07 -21.88 6.79
C GLU A 51 19.68 -21.16 5.49
N PRO A 52 19.52 -21.89 4.36
CA PRO A 52 19.26 -21.28 3.05
C PRO A 52 17.97 -20.46 2.98
N GLY A 53 17.01 -20.70 3.87
CA GLY A 53 15.74 -19.96 3.92
C GLY A 53 15.88 -18.45 4.20
N PHE A 54 17.02 -17.99 4.73
CA PHE A 54 17.31 -16.56 4.93
C PHE A 54 17.85 -15.84 3.69
N ARG A 55 18.00 -16.54 2.56
CA ARG A 55 18.26 -15.89 1.27
C ARG A 55 16.96 -15.24 0.80
N LEU A 56 16.98 -13.92 0.57
CA LEU A 56 15.76 -13.17 0.24
C LEU A 56 15.13 -13.63 -1.07
N GLY A 57 15.88 -13.62 -2.19
CA GLY A 57 15.40 -14.11 -3.49
C GLY A 57 15.42 -15.63 -3.66
N ARG A 58 15.23 -16.40 -2.58
CA ARG A 58 15.12 -17.87 -2.67
C ARG A 58 13.65 -18.22 -2.81
N GLU A 59 13.35 -19.03 -3.82
CA GLU A 59 12.05 -19.69 -3.94
C GLU A 59 11.66 -20.43 -2.65
N TRP A 60 10.50 -20.11 -2.10
CA TRP A 60 9.95 -20.61 -0.84
C TRP A 60 10.80 -20.26 0.40
N GLY A 61 11.67 -19.26 0.29
CA GLY A 61 12.40 -18.67 1.40
C GLY A 61 11.50 -17.88 2.35
N TYR A 62 12.03 -17.47 3.50
CA TYR A 62 11.25 -16.70 4.47
C TYR A 62 10.78 -15.34 3.93
N GLY A 63 11.54 -14.74 2.99
CA GLY A 63 11.15 -13.52 2.29
C GLY A 63 9.89 -13.71 1.45
N GLU A 64 9.90 -14.67 0.53
CA GLU A 64 8.75 -14.97 -0.33
C GLU A 64 7.52 -15.43 0.47
N VAL A 65 7.70 -16.23 1.53
CA VAL A 65 6.58 -16.62 2.40
C VAL A 65 5.95 -15.38 3.06
N LEU A 66 6.77 -14.45 3.56
CA LEU A 66 6.27 -13.20 4.13
C LEU A 66 5.56 -12.34 3.07
N PHE A 67 6.14 -12.21 1.88
CA PHE A 67 5.54 -11.52 0.75
C PHE A 67 4.14 -12.08 0.45
N ALA A 68 4.04 -13.38 0.22
CA ALA A 68 2.78 -14.05 -0.10
C ALA A 68 1.72 -13.89 1.00
N VAL A 69 2.11 -13.99 2.28
CA VAL A 69 1.21 -13.74 3.42
C VAL A 69 0.70 -12.31 3.40
N GLN A 70 1.57 -11.33 3.19
CA GLN A 70 1.18 -9.93 3.17
C GLN A 70 0.32 -9.56 1.95
N VAL A 71 0.60 -10.12 0.76
CA VAL A 71 -0.24 -9.95 -0.43
C VAL A 71 -1.63 -10.56 -0.18
N ALA A 72 -1.71 -11.75 0.41
CA ALA A 72 -2.98 -12.39 0.77
C ALA A 72 -3.76 -11.58 1.81
N TRP A 73 -3.08 -11.03 2.83
CA TRP A 73 -3.70 -10.13 3.81
C TRP A 73 -4.21 -8.85 3.17
N ALA A 74 -3.44 -8.23 2.27
CA ALA A 74 -3.87 -7.05 1.53
C ALA A 74 -5.14 -7.34 0.72
N ALA A 75 -5.16 -8.45 -0.04
CA ALA A 75 -6.34 -8.87 -0.80
C ALA A 75 -7.56 -9.12 0.10
N GLY A 76 -7.37 -9.80 1.24
CA GLY A 76 -8.43 -10.08 2.22
C GLY A 76 -9.01 -8.80 2.85
N LEU A 77 -8.15 -7.88 3.29
CA LEU A 77 -8.56 -6.59 3.84
C LEU A 77 -9.29 -5.73 2.79
N LEU A 78 -8.81 -5.71 1.55
CA LEU A 78 -9.47 -5.02 0.44
C LEU A 78 -10.87 -5.59 0.16
N GLY A 79 -11.00 -6.92 0.12
CA GLY A 79 -12.29 -7.60 -0.01
C GLY A 79 -13.23 -7.24 1.14
N TRP A 80 -12.73 -7.26 2.38
CA TRP A 80 -13.52 -6.85 3.54
C TRP A 80 -13.99 -5.39 3.45
N VAL A 81 -13.11 -4.46 3.11
CA VAL A 81 -13.47 -3.05 2.91
C VAL A 81 -14.51 -2.91 1.80
N ALA A 82 -14.35 -3.62 0.69
CA ALA A 82 -15.28 -3.59 -0.43
C ALA A 82 -16.70 -3.99 0.01
N VAL A 83 -16.83 -5.06 0.80
CA VAL A 83 -18.12 -5.53 1.32
C VAL A 83 -18.68 -4.59 2.39
N ARG A 84 -17.87 -4.25 3.40
CA ARG A 84 -18.30 -3.48 4.57
C ARG A 84 -18.69 -2.04 4.22
N LEU A 85 -17.88 -1.39 3.39
CA LEU A 85 -18.07 0.03 3.02
C LEU A 85 -18.78 0.20 1.67
N ARG A 86 -19.08 -0.90 0.95
CA ARG A 86 -19.66 -0.90 -0.41
C ARG A 86 -18.81 -0.09 -1.39
N TRP A 87 -17.49 -0.28 -1.35
CA TRP A 87 -16.54 0.41 -2.21
C TRP A 87 -16.04 -0.53 -3.32
N PRO A 88 -16.69 -0.54 -4.51
CA PRO A 88 -16.37 -1.51 -5.56
C PRO A 88 -14.93 -1.40 -6.08
N VAL A 89 -14.32 -0.22 -6.03
CA VAL A 89 -12.89 -0.05 -6.36
C VAL A 89 -11.97 -0.88 -5.47
N MET A 90 -12.36 -1.14 -4.22
CA MET A 90 -11.57 -1.99 -3.32
C MET A 90 -11.67 -3.48 -3.72
N ALA A 91 -12.79 -3.91 -4.32
CA ALA A 91 -12.89 -5.25 -4.89
C ALA A 91 -11.99 -5.40 -6.14
N ALA A 92 -11.92 -4.36 -6.98
CA ALA A 92 -10.99 -4.35 -8.12
C ALA A 92 -9.52 -4.40 -7.67
N TRP A 93 -9.15 -3.67 -6.61
CA TRP A 93 -7.84 -3.81 -5.98
C TRP A 93 -7.61 -5.20 -5.40
N ALA A 94 -8.59 -5.78 -4.70
CA ALA A 94 -8.47 -7.14 -4.16
C ALA A 94 -8.17 -8.15 -5.27
N LEU A 95 -8.87 -8.06 -6.40
CA LEU A 95 -8.60 -8.87 -7.59
C LEU A 95 -7.17 -8.66 -8.10
N GLY A 96 -6.69 -7.41 -8.17
CA GLY A 96 -5.30 -7.11 -8.55
C GLY A 96 -4.27 -7.80 -7.65
N PHE A 97 -4.43 -7.74 -6.32
CA PHE A 97 -3.53 -8.43 -5.39
C PHE A 97 -3.63 -9.96 -5.47
N VAL A 98 -4.82 -10.52 -5.73
CA VAL A 98 -4.97 -11.96 -6.00
C VAL A 98 -4.22 -12.34 -7.26
N VAL A 99 -4.30 -11.54 -8.32
CA VAL A 99 -3.54 -11.79 -9.55
C VAL A 99 -2.05 -11.74 -9.30
N VAL A 100 -1.53 -10.75 -8.55
CA VAL A 100 -0.12 -10.69 -8.14
C VAL A 100 0.31 -11.96 -7.40
N LEU A 101 -0.49 -12.41 -6.42
CA LEU A 101 -0.20 -13.63 -5.67
C LEU A 101 -0.17 -14.88 -6.56
N VAL A 102 -1.13 -14.99 -7.49
CA VAL A 102 -1.21 -16.14 -8.40
C VAL A 102 -0.08 -16.11 -9.43
N ASP A 103 0.26 -14.94 -9.96
CA ASP A 103 1.33 -14.73 -10.91
C ASP A 103 2.68 -15.14 -10.30
N ASP A 104 2.97 -14.68 -9.08
CA ASP A 104 4.16 -15.04 -8.31
C ASP A 104 4.21 -16.55 -8.01
N ARG A 105 3.16 -17.12 -7.41
CA ARG A 105 3.13 -18.55 -7.03
C ARG A 105 3.18 -19.54 -8.18
N LEU A 106 2.71 -19.14 -9.35
CA LEU A 106 2.76 -19.97 -10.54
C LEU A 106 3.88 -19.53 -11.49
N MET A 107 4.69 -18.54 -11.12
CA MET A 107 5.77 -17.94 -11.91
C MET A 107 5.30 -17.63 -13.34
N LEU A 108 4.09 -17.05 -13.46
CA LEU A 108 3.46 -16.82 -14.75
C LEU A 108 4.24 -15.82 -15.57
N HIS A 109 4.78 -14.76 -14.96
CA HIS A 109 5.60 -13.78 -15.64
C HIS A 109 6.89 -14.37 -16.22
N GLU A 110 7.58 -15.26 -15.50
CA GLU A 110 8.77 -15.95 -16.02
C GLU A 110 8.42 -16.89 -17.19
N ARG A 111 7.36 -17.70 -17.02
CA ARG A 111 6.92 -18.64 -18.06
C ARG A 111 6.45 -17.91 -19.31
N ALA A 112 5.71 -16.83 -19.13
CA ALA A 112 5.25 -15.97 -20.21
C ALA A 112 6.43 -15.24 -20.87
N GLY A 113 7.39 -14.73 -20.11
CA GLY A 113 8.59 -14.10 -20.64
C GLY A 113 9.43 -15.05 -21.47
N ALA A 114 9.69 -16.25 -20.97
CA ALA A 114 10.40 -17.30 -21.70
C ALA A 114 9.63 -17.79 -22.95
N TRP A 115 8.30 -17.78 -22.91
CA TRP A 115 7.48 -18.07 -24.09
C TRP A 115 7.55 -16.93 -25.13
N LEU A 116 7.40 -15.67 -24.72
CA LEU A 116 7.49 -14.50 -25.59
C LEU A 116 8.88 -14.35 -26.22
N ALA A 117 9.94 -14.65 -25.49
CA ALA A 117 11.32 -14.62 -25.97
C ALA A 117 11.61 -15.63 -27.09
N ARG A 118 10.77 -16.67 -27.24
CA ARG A 118 10.86 -17.64 -28.34
C ARG A 118 9.98 -17.28 -29.54
N SER A 119 9.14 -16.26 -29.41
CA SER A 119 8.28 -15.81 -30.50
C SER A 119 9.10 -15.04 -31.55
N PRO A 120 8.63 -14.98 -32.82
CA PRO A 120 9.29 -14.19 -33.87
C PRO A 120 9.12 -12.66 -33.68
N ALA A 121 8.44 -12.22 -32.61
CA ALA A 121 8.31 -10.81 -32.27
C ALA A 121 9.67 -10.22 -31.84
N PRO A 122 9.87 -8.89 -31.90
CA PRO A 122 11.12 -8.23 -31.52
C PRO A 122 11.33 -8.17 -29.99
N VAL A 123 11.03 -9.27 -29.28
CA VAL A 123 11.25 -9.42 -27.84
C VAL A 123 12.62 -10.06 -27.65
N ALA A 124 13.64 -9.23 -27.45
CA ALA A 124 15.01 -9.70 -27.28
C ALA A 124 15.26 -10.26 -25.86
N GLY A 125 14.84 -11.51 -25.64
CA GLY A 125 15.17 -12.29 -24.45
C GLY A 125 14.09 -12.33 -23.35
N PRO A 126 14.25 -13.22 -22.35
CA PRO A 126 13.22 -13.50 -21.34
C PRO A 126 12.80 -12.26 -20.52
N ALA A 127 13.75 -11.43 -20.09
CA ALA A 127 13.49 -10.22 -19.31
C ALA A 127 12.59 -9.21 -20.04
N ILE A 128 12.80 -8.99 -21.34
CA ILE A 128 11.91 -8.13 -22.13
C ILE A 128 10.52 -8.78 -22.25
N GLY A 129 10.46 -10.11 -22.38
CA GLY A 129 9.21 -10.86 -22.37
C GLY A 129 8.42 -10.70 -21.07
N GLU A 130 9.09 -10.79 -19.92
CA GLU A 130 8.50 -10.52 -18.60
C GLU A 130 7.93 -9.10 -18.53
N LEU A 131 8.69 -8.09 -18.96
CA LEU A 131 8.20 -6.70 -19.00
C LEU A 131 6.97 -6.54 -19.90
N VAL A 132 6.92 -7.21 -21.04
CA VAL A 132 5.74 -7.19 -21.93
C VAL A 132 4.54 -7.87 -21.27
N TRP A 133 4.74 -9.01 -20.60
CA TRP A 133 3.70 -9.69 -19.84
C TRP A 133 3.14 -8.80 -18.73
N LEU A 134 4.02 -8.26 -17.88
CA LEU A 134 3.66 -7.40 -16.77
C LEU A 134 2.97 -6.11 -17.25
N ALA A 135 3.43 -5.52 -18.36
CA ALA A 135 2.77 -4.35 -18.96
C ALA A 135 1.37 -4.68 -19.47
N GLY A 136 1.19 -5.83 -20.12
CA GLY A 136 -0.13 -6.30 -20.56
C GLY A 136 -1.08 -6.53 -19.39
N LEU A 137 -0.59 -7.17 -18.33
CA LEU A 137 -1.35 -7.40 -17.11
C LEU A 137 -1.74 -6.08 -16.42
N ALA A 138 -0.79 -5.15 -16.30
CA ALA A 138 -1.01 -3.81 -15.75
C ALA A 138 -2.03 -3.01 -16.57
N LEU A 139 -2.03 -3.14 -17.90
CA LEU A 139 -3.01 -2.48 -18.77
C LEU A 139 -4.43 -3.00 -18.50
N VAL A 140 -4.61 -4.32 -18.46
CA VAL A 140 -5.92 -4.95 -18.22
C VAL A 140 -6.44 -4.62 -16.83
N LEU A 141 -5.63 -4.83 -15.79
CA LEU A 141 -6.00 -4.51 -14.41
C LEU A 141 -6.20 -3.01 -14.21
N GLY A 142 -5.35 -2.18 -14.83
CA GLY A 142 -5.43 -0.73 -14.81
C GLY A 142 -6.73 -0.21 -15.40
N ALA A 143 -7.21 -0.80 -16.50
CA ALA A 143 -8.50 -0.43 -17.09
C ALA A 143 -9.68 -0.76 -16.15
N VAL A 144 -9.67 -1.94 -15.51
CA VAL A 144 -10.68 -2.34 -14.52
C VAL A 144 -10.65 -1.40 -13.31
N LEU A 145 -9.46 -1.11 -12.78
CA LEU A 145 -9.26 -0.19 -11.66
C LEU A 145 -9.72 1.22 -12.00
N LEU A 146 -9.37 1.74 -13.18
CA LEU A 146 -9.79 3.07 -13.63
C LEU A 146 -11.31 3.15 -13.74
N ALA A 147 -11.96 2.17 -14.35
CA ALA A 147 -13.41 2.14 -14.46
C ALA A 147 -14.10 2.11 -13.07
N ALA A 148 -13.59 1.29 -12.14
CA ALA A 148 -14.11 1.22 -10.78
C ALA A 148 -13.84 2.52 -9.99
N HIS A 149 -12.67 3.14 -10.18
CA HIS A 149 -12.28 4.40 -9.56
C HIS A 149 -13.19 5.55 -10.01
N LEU A 150 -13.43 5.68 -11.32
CA LEU A 150 -14.32 6.69 -11.89
C LEU A 150 -15.77 6.56 -11.41
N ARG A 151 -16.20 5.38 -10.96
CA ARG A 151 -17.55 5.15 -10.39
C ARG A 151 -17.62 5.27 -8.87
N SER A 152 -16.49 5.46 -8.20
CA SER A 152 -16.41 5.42 -6.74
C SER A 152 -16.67 6.78 -6.07
N SER A 153 -17.08 6.74 -4.80
CA SER A 153 -17.24 7.94 -3.97
C SER A 153 -15.90 8.67 -3.76
N PRO A 154 -15.91 9.97 -3.40
CA PRO A 154 -14.67 10.72 -3.16
C PRO A 154 -13.74 10.08 -2.13
N ALA A 155 -14.29 9.53 -1.04
CA ALA A 155 -13.50 8.83 -0.01
C ALA A 155 -12.84 7.55 -0.55
N ALA A 156 -13.59 6.73 -1.31
CA ALA A 156 -13.07 5.52 -1.93
C ALA A 156 -12.00 5.83 -2.99
N ARG A 157 -12.18 6.93 -3.75
CA ARG A 157 -11.17 7.41 -4.71
C ARG A 157 -9.90 7.87 -4.01
N ALA A 158 -10.00 8.66 -2.95
CA ALA A 158 -8.85 9.08 -2.16
C ALA A 158 -8.08 7.87 -1.63
N ALA A 159 -8.79 6.86 -1.11
CA ALA A 159 -8.17 5.63 -0.65
C ALA A 159 -7.48 4.85 -1.78
N SER A 160 -8.13 4.78 -2.96
CA SER A 160 -7.57 4.15 -4.16
C SER A 160 -6.34 4.87 -4.70
N ILE A 161 -6.21 6.19 -4.53
CA ILE A 161 -5.03 6.95 -4.97
C ILE A 161 -3.84 6.61 -4.07
N VAL A 162 -4.05 6.54 -2.75
CA VAL A 162 -2.98 6.12 -1.82
C VAL A 162 -2.51 4.72 -2.17
N LEU A 163 -3.43 3.78 -2.46
CA LEU A 163 -3.06 2.44 -2.93
C LEU A 163 -2.30 2.46 -4.25
N LEU A 164 -2.74 3.25 -5.23
CA LEU A 164 -2.03 3.37 -6.50
C LEU A 164 -0.58 3.81 -6.29
N LEU A 165 -0.34 4.83 -5.46
CA LEU A 165 1.00 5.32 -5.16
C LEU A 165 1.86 4.25 -4.45
N LEU A 166 1.29 3.50 -3.51
CA LEU A 166 1.99 2.42 -2.82
C LEU A 166 2.28 1.24 -3.76
N THR A 167 1.34 0.87 -4.63
CA THR A 167 1.54 -0.19 -5.64
C THR A 167 2.58 0.21 -6.69
N VAL A 168 2.61 1.49 -7.10
CA VAL A 168 3.67 2.01 -7.97
C VAL A 168 5.02 1.93 -7.27
N ALA A 169 5.10 2.23 -5.97
CA ALA A 169 6.33 2.06 -5.20
C ALA A 169 6.73 0.57 -5.10
N LEU A 170 5.77 -0.34 -4.91
CA LEU A 170 6.00 -1.79 -4.88
C LEU A 170 6.57 -2.29 -6.22
N ALA A 171 5.92 -1.96 -7.34
CA ALA A 171 6.41 -2.27 -8.68
C ALA A 171 7.76 -1.61 -8.99
N GLY A 172 8.04 -0.46 -8.38
CA GLY A 172 9.35 0.18 -8.45
C GLY A 172 10.47 -0.71 -7.88
N PHE A 173 10.23 -1.43 -6.80
CA PHE A 173 11.21 -2.39 -6.28
C PHE A 173 11.21 -3.67 -7.12
N GLY A 174 10.07 -4.35 -7.28
CA GLY A 174 10.01 -5.67 -7.93
C GLY A 174 10.04 -5.70 -9.45
N VAL A 175 10.12 -4.55 -10.11
CA VAL A 175 10.37 -4.50 -11.56
C VAL A 175 11.58 -3.65 -11.84
N LEU A 176 11.63 -2.39 -11.37
CA LEU A 176 12.73 -1.51 -11.77
C LEU A 176 14.06 -1.89 -11.09
N VAL A 177 14.05 -2.23 -9.80
CA VAL A 177 15.29 -2.63 -9.11
C VAL A 177 15.72 -4.03 -9.54
N ASP A 178 14.78 -4.95 -9.77
CA ASP A 178 15.03 -6.26 -10.38
C ASP A 178 15.76 -6.15 -11.74
N GLN A 179 15.23 -5.35 -12.66
CA GLN A 179 15.87 -5.19 -13.97
C GLN A 179 17.25 -4.51 -13.86
N LEU A 180 17.45 -3.62 -12.89
CA LEU A 180 18.77 -3.08 -12.59
C LEU A 180 19.72 -4.16 -12.04
N HIS A 181 19.21 -5.05 -11.20
CA HIS A 181 19.96 -6.18 -10.66
C HIS A 181 20.50 -7.06 -11.78
N VAL A 182 19.66 -7.45 -12.75
CA VAL A 182 20.08 -8.22 -13.95
C VAL A 182 21.21 -7.51 -14.72
N VAL A 183 21.17 -6.17 -14.81
CA VAL A 183 22.21 -5.40 -15.51
C VAL A 183 23.54 -5.36 -14.74
N VAL A 184 23.50 -5.30 -13.40
CA VAL A 184 24.73 -5.22 -12.58
C VAL A 184 25.26 -6.59 -12.16
N GLU A 185 24.46 -7.64 -12.30
CA GLU A 185 24.85 -9.00 -11.97
C GLU A 185 26.10 -9.41 -12.78
N GLY A 186 27.09 -9.96 -12.07
CA GLY A 186 28.39 -10.33 -12.65
C GLY A 186 29.34 -9.17 -12.99
N ARG A 187 28.91 -7.91 -12.86
CA ARG A 187 29.74 -6.72 -13.19
C ARG A 187 30.18 -5.93 -11.97
N ALA A 188 29.38 -5.91 -10.90
CA ALA A 188 29.67 -5.14 -9.70
C ALA A 188 30.03 -6.05 -8.51
N PRO A 189 31.03 -5.69 -7.68
CA PRO A 189 31.14 -6.28 -6.36
C PRO A 189 29.93 -5.88 -5.53
N HIS A 190 29.48 -6.76 -4.62
CA HIS A 190 28.37 -6.50 -3.69
C HIS A 190 26.95 -6.43 -4.29
N THR A 191 26.65 -7.21 -5.33
CA THR A 191 25.27 -7.36 -5.87
C THR A 191 24.24 -7.72 -4.81
N TYR A 192 24.64 -8.39 -3.72
CA TYR A 192 23.78 -8.67 -2.57
C TYR A 192 23.15 -7.43 -1.93
N LEU A 193 23.77 -6.24 -2.04
CA LEU A 193 23.15 -4.99 -1.57
C LEU A 193 21.95 -4.59 -2.43
N VAL A 194 22.03 -4.84 -3.74
CA VAL A 194 20.91 -4.57 -4.66
C VAL A 194 19.76 -5.51 -4.33
N THR A 195 20.02 -6.80 -4.17
CA THR A 195 19.02 -7.78 -3.71
C THR A 195 18.39 -7.37 -2.38
N ALA A 196 19.18 -6.90 -1.40
CA ALA A 196 18.64 -6.46 -0.11
C ALA A 196 17.72 -5.24 -0.25
N VAL A 197 18.02 -4.32 -1.16
CA VAL A 197 17.22 -3.12 -1.43
C VAL A 197 15.95 -3.46 -2.21
N GLU A 198 16.06 -4.32 -3.21
CA GLU A 198 14.98 -4.84 -4.02
C GLU A 198 13.94 -5.57 -3.15
N GLU A 199 14.31 -6.74 -2.65
CA GLU A 199 13.46 -7.65 -1.88
C GLU A 199 13.01 -7.01 -0.55
N GLY A 200 13.94 -6.36 0.15
CA GLY A 200 13.64 -5.67 1.40
C GLY A 200 12.73 -4.46 1.19
N GLY A 201 12.88 -3.77 0.05
CA GLY A 201 12.04 -2.65 -0.34
C GLY A 201 10.62 -3.08 -0.66
N GLU A 202 10.45 -4.17 -1.40
CA GLU A 202 9.13 -4.77 -1.67
C GLU A 202 8.40 -5.14 -0.39
N LEU A 203 9.05 -5.92 0.48
CA LEU A 203 8.48 -6.32 1.77
C LEU A 203 8.14 -5.12 2.66
N ALA A 204 8.98 -4.08 2.65
CA ALA A 204 8.72 -2.85 3.41
C ALA A 204 7.51 -2.07 2.85
N VAL A 205 7.40 -1.91 1.53
CA VAL A 205 6.25 -1.24 0.91
C VAL A 205 4.98 -2.03 1.13
N LEU A 206 5.03 -3.36 1.00
CA LEU A 206 3.89 -4.23 1.23
C LEU A 206 3.44 -4.21 2.70
N SER A 207 4.38 -4.09 3.65
CA SER A 207 4.09 -3.84 5.06
C SER A 207 3.32 -2.52 5.27
N VAL A 208 3.67 -1.47 4.54
CA VAL A 208 2.93 -0.18 4.56
C VAL A 208 1.54 -0.34 3.96
N ILE A 209 1.40 -1.07 2.85
CA ILE A 209 0.09 -1.37 2.23
C ILE A 209 -0.83 -2.10 3.22
N VAL A 210 -0.34 -3.16 3.86
CA VAL A 210 -1.11 -3.94 4.84
C VAL A 210 -1.54 -3.06 6.02
N ALA A 211 -0.62 -2.30 6.61
CA ALA A 211 -0.95 -1.43 7.74
C ALA A 211 -1.96 -0.33 7.36
N TYR A 212 -1.83 0.25 6.17
CA TYR A 212 -2.78 1.22 5.63
C TYR A 212 -4.17 0.61 5.45
N LEU A 213 -4.25 -0.57 4.82
CA LEU A 213 -5.52 -1.27 4.61
C LEU A 213 -6.16 -1.67 5.94
N PHE A 214 -5.36 -2.08 6.92
CA PHE A 214 -5.83 -2.34 8.27
C PHE A 214 -6.43 -1.06 8.90
N ALA A 215 -5.77 0.09 8.77
CA ALA A 215 -6.29 1.36 9.27
C ALA A 215 -7.65 1.73 8.63
N VAL A 216 -7.78 1.53 7.31
CA VAL A 216 -9.04 1.77 6.58
C VAL A 216 -10.13 0.79 6.99
N ALA A 217 -9.79 -0.49 7.14
CA ALA A 217 -10.74 -1.56 7.44
C ALA A 217 -11.22 -1.54 8.90
N CYS A 218 -10.32 -1.31 9.85
CA CYS A 218 -10.53 -1.54 11.28
C CYS A 218 -10.61 -0.24 12.08
N ASP A 219 -9.73 0.73 11.80
CA ASP A 219 -9.58 1.95 12.61
C ASP A 219 -10.45 3.12 12.10
N GLY A 220 -11.18 2.91 11.00
CA GLY A 220 -12.07 3.91 10.41
C GLY A 220 -11.35 5.03 9.66
N HIS A 221 -10.08 4.84 9.31
CA HIS A 221 -9.28 5.80 8.55
C HIS A 221 -9.94 6.13 7.19
N ARG A 222 -10.05 7.42 6.87
CA ARG A 222 -10.64 7.91 5.61
C ARG A 222 -9.74 8.97 4.98
N PRO A 223 -8.89 8.58 4.02
CA PRO A 223 -8.03 9.52 3.30
C PRO A 223 -8.85 10.67 2.70
N GLY A 224 -8.38 11.91 2.89
CA GLY A 224 -8.99 13.10 2.30
C GLY A 224 -10.09 13.78 3.12
N HIS A 225 -10.67 13.14 4.14
CA HIS A 225 -11.72 13.77 4.96
C HIS A 225 -11.13 14.81 5.94
N ASP A 226 -9.94 14.55 6.47
CA ASP A 226 -9.26 15.44 7.43
C ASP A 226 -8.67 16.71 6.79
N MET A 227 -8.44 16.70 5.47
CA MET A 227 -7.91 17.86 4.76
C MET A 227 -8.98 18.93 4.46
N ALA A 228 -10.26 18.55 4.48
CA ALA A 228 -11.38 19.49 4.30
C ALA A 228 -11.82 20.14 5.63
N GLY A 229 -11.60 19.47 6.78
CA GLY A 229 -12.04 19.92 8.09
C GLY A 229 -11.29 21.15 8.66
N THR A 230 -10.08 21.44 8.19
CA THR A 230 -9.26 22.54 8.74
C THR A 230 -9.57 23.93 8.18
N ARG A 231 -10.55 24.05 7.27
CA ARG A 231 -10.97 25.35 6.71
C ARG A 231 -12.29 25.90 7.23
N ALA A 232 -13.00 25.18 8.09
CA ALA A 232 -14.16 25.70 8.82
C ALA A 232 -13.75 26.31 10.17
N VAL A 233 -12.77 27.21 10.18
CA VAL A 233 -12.71 28.22 11.24
C VAL A 233 -13.89 29.13 10.96
N ALA A 234 -15.00 28.90 11.67
CA ALA A 234 -16.16 29.77 11.63
C ALA A 234 -15.69 31.22 11.82
N PRO A 235 -16.17 32.19 11.03
CA PRO A 235 -15.88 33.59 11.30
C PRO A 235 -16.41 33.91 12.70
N SER A 236 -15.48 34.13 13.63
CA SER A 236 -15.71 34.71 14.95
C SER A 236 -16.33 36.10 14.76
N GLY A 237 -17.65 36.17 14.56
CA GLY A 237 -18.28 37.44 14.19
C GLY A 237 -19.80 37.49 14.21
N MET A 238 -20.52 36.39 14.38
CA MET A 238 -21.98 36.47 14.52
C MET A 238 -22.36 36.58 16.00
N ARG A 239 -22.32 37.83 16.51
CA ARG A 239 -23.03 38.20 17.74
C ARG A 239 -24.49 37.83 17.58
N GLN A 240 -25.00 36.89 18.36
CA GLN A 240 -26.44 36.71 18.47
C GLN A 240 -27.04 37.90 19.23
N PRO A 241 -28.13 38.51 18.73
CA PRO A 241 -28.91 39.46 19.53
C PRO A 241 -29.62 38.71 20.66
N LEU A 242 -29.53 39.26 21.86
CA LEU A 242 -30.24 38.81 23.07
C LEU A 242 -31.76 38.69 22.80
N PRO A 243 -32.42 37.60 23.18
CA PRO A 243 -33.88 37.53 23.16
C PRO A 243 -34.46 38.41 24.28
N ALA A 244 -35.07 39.53 23.89
CA ALA A 244 -35.92 40.34 24.76
C ALA A 244 -37.31 39.70 24.85
N SER A 245 -37.52 38.78 25.81
CA SER A 245 -38.86 38.35 26.21
C SER A 245 -38.89 37.73 27.61
N LEU A 246 -38.62 38.57 28.62
CA LEU A 246 -38.98 38.31 30.01
C LEU A 246 -40.06 39.29 30.48
N THR A 247 -41.31 39.04 30.09
CA THR A 247 -42.49 39.54 30.80
C THR A 247 -43.62 38.51 30.70
N ARG A 248 -43.56 37.45 31.52
CA ARG A 248 -44.75 36.64 31.82
C ARG A 248 -45.44 37.23 33.05
N HIS A 249 -46.64 37.74 32.83
CA HIS A 249 -47.60 38.16 33.86
C HIS A 249 -48.26 36.91 34.48
N PRO A 250 -48.38 36.79 35.81
CA PRO A 250 -49.16 35.72 36.41
C PRO A 250 -50.63 36.13 36.53
N SER A 251 -51.49 35.53 35.72
CA SER A 251 -52.95 35.54 35.92
C SER A 251 -53.34 34.30 36.73
N GLY A 252 -53.53 34.50 38.03
CA GLY A 252 -54.13 33.50 38.91
C GLY A 252 -55.65 33.42 38.70
N PRO A 253 -56.26 32.22 38.70
CA PRO A 253 -57.71 32.09 38.71
C PRO A 253 -58.28 32.29 40.11
N ARG A 254 -59.37 33.08 40.17
CA ARG A 254 -60.21 33.31 41.34
C ARG A 254 -61.06 32.08 41.65
N VAL A 255 -61.23 31.88 42.96
CA VAL A 255 -62.16 31.03 43.70
C VAL A 255 -63.57 30.96 43.08
N ARG A 256 -64.15 29.74 43.00
CA ARG A 256 -65.33 29.31 43.80
C ARG A 256 -65.57 27.81 43.63
#